data_AF-A0A183GB75-F1
#
_entry.id   AF-A0A183GB75-F1
#
_cell.length_a   1.000
_cell.length_b   1.000
_cell.length_c   1.000
_cell.angle_alpha   90.00
_cell.angle_beta   90.00
_cell.angle_gamma   90.00
#
_symmetry.space_group_name_H-M   'P 1'
#
loop_
_entity.id
_entity.type
_entity.pdbx_description
1 polymer ?
#
loop_
_entity_poly.entity_id
_entity_poly.type
_entity_poly.pdbx_seq_one_letter_code
_entity_poly.pdbx_strand_id
1 'polypeptide(L)'
;MLQSSTAVFGFDSENRVVHRPEVHCGASNIVVDISTQKPFRGRLYVQGEADNGHCLQAGDGDASGHTVFDLPIGACNMRRQRTMHPRGVSFSFTLVVSFHPVSCFESTMFL
;
A
#
# COMPACT_ATOMS: atom_id res chain seq x y z
N MET A 1 31.64 -24.24 -25.44
CA MET A 1 31.21 -22.84 -25.24
C MET A 1 29.86 -22.88 -24.53
N LEU A 2 29.88 -22.90 -23.20
CA LEU A 2 28.67 -22.83 -22.36
C LEU A 2 28.21 -21.38 -22.22
N GLN A 3 26.90 -21.17 -22.27
CA GLN A 3 26.08 -20.42 -21.30
C GLN A 3 24.64 -20.37 -21.88
N SER A 4 23.77 -21.31 -21.51
CA SER A 4 22.89 -21.22 -20.33
C SER A 4 21.93 -20.03 -20.42
N SER A 5 20.74 -20.28 -20.99
CA SER A 5 19.59 -19.37 -20.92
C SER A 5 19.04 -19.36 -19.49
N THR A 6 19.66 -18.62 -18.58
CA THR A 6 19.01 -18.21 -17.35
C THR A 6 18.04 -17.09 -17.72
N ALA A 7 16.74 -17.39 -17.76
CA ALA A 7 15.73 -16.36 -17.63
C ALA A 7 15.96 -15.71 -16.26
N VAL A 8 16.67 -14.58 -16.27
CA VAL A 8 16.64 -13.66 -15.14
C VAL A 8 15.18 -13.21 -15.08
N PHE A 9 14.40 -13.79 -14.16
CA PHE A 9 13.22 -13.10 -13.66
C PHE A 9 13.80 -11.84 -13.02
N GLY A 10 13.90 -10.78 -13.83
CA GLY A 10 14.32 -9.48 -13.37
C GLY A 10 13.36 -9.10 -12.28
N PHE A 11 13.79 -9.28 -11.04
CA PHE A 11 13.09 -8.78 -9.88
C PHE A 11 13.20 -7.28 -10.03
N ASP A 12 12.14 -6.66 -10.57
CA ASP A 12 12.07 -5.22 -10.73
C ASP A 12 11.75 -4.58 -9.37
N SER A 13 12.62 -4.84 -8.40
CA SER A 13 12.58 -4.27 -7.05
C SER A 13 13.11 -2.83 -7.01
N GLU A 14 13.43 -2.24 -8.17
CA GLU A 14 13.78 -0.82 -8.29
C GLU A 14 12.56 0.07 -8.59
N ASN A 15 11.36 -0.34 -8.19
CA ASN A 15 10.21 0.55 -8.19
C ASN A 15 10.17 1.34 -6.86
N ARG A 16 9.67 2.58 -6.93
CA ARG A 16 9.53 3.46 -5.77
C ARG A 16 8.31 4.34 -5.93
N VAL A 17 7.78 4.78 -4.79
CA VAL A 17 6.83 5.88 -4.75
C VAL A 17 7.53 7.14 -5.23
N VAL A 18 6.92 7.83 -6.19
CA VAL A 18 7.39 9.11 -6.70
C VAL A 18 6.52 10.21 -6.13
N HIS A 19 7.17 11.29 -5.69
CA HIS A 19 6.51 12.42 -5.03
C HIS A 19 5.79 12.04 -3.72
N ARG A 20 5.14 13.03 -3.13
CA ARG A 20 4.31 12.85 -1.94
C ARG A 20 2.93 12.36 -2.38
N PRO A 21 2.37 11.32 -1.74
CA PRO A 21 1.00 10.90 -2.03
C PRO A 21 -0.01 12.03 -1.81
N GLU A 22 -1.03 12.09 -2.66
CA GLU A 22 -2.16 12.99 -2.48
C GLU A 22 -3.20 12.33 -1.59
N VAL A 23 -3.75 13.09 -0.65
CA VAL A 23 -4.72 12.59 0.33
C VAL A 23 -5.99 13.42 0.22
N HIS A 24 -7.09 12.76 -0.13
CA HIS A 24 -8.41 13.35 -0.22
C HIS A 24 -9.28 12.85 0.94
N CYS A 25 -9.61 13.75 1.85
CA CYS A 25 -10.50 13.46 2.97
C CYS A 25 -11.95 13.70 2.55
N GLY A 26 -12.71 12.63 2.34
CA GLY A 26 -14.15 12.65 2.12
C GLY A 26 -14.95 12.66 3.42
N ALA A 27 -16.28 12.63 3.30
CA ALA A 27 -17.18 12.58 4.45
C ALA A 27 -17.19 11.21 5.15
N SER A 28 -17.02 10.13 4.38
CA SER A 28 -17.07 8.74 4.86
C SER A 28 -15.79 7.95 4.63
N ASN A 29 -14.87 8.46 3.81
CA ASN A 29 -13.67 7.77 3.40
C ASN A 29 -12.47 8.71 3.21
N ILE A 30 -11.28 8.13 3.20
CA ILE A 30 -10.01 8.79 2.92
C ILE A 30 -9.43 8.08 1.69
N VAL A 31 -9.22 8.83 0.63
CA VAL A 31 -8.62 8.31 -0.61
C VAL A 31 -7.17 8.77 -0.68
N VAL A 32 -6.26 7.82 -0.86
CA VAL A 32 -4.82 8.09 -1.02
C VAL A 32 -4.40 7.73 -2.44
N ASP A 33 -3.92 8.72 -3.18
CA ASP A 33 -3.36 8.54 -4.52
C ASP A 33 -1.84 8.41 -4.43
N ILE A 34 -1.32 7.31 -4.98
CA ILE A 34 0.09 6.97 -4.95
C ILE A 34 0.57 6.84 -6.39
N SER A 35 1.56 7.67 -6.71
CA SER A 35 2.30 7.56 -7.96
C SER A 35 3.59 6.77 -7.73
N THR A 36 3.91 5.87 -8.65
CA THR A 36 5.11 5.03 -8.63
C THR A 36 5.90 5.21 -9.92
N GLN A 37 7.21 4.98 -9.88
CA GLN A 37 8.07 5.21 -11.05
C GLN A 37 7.80 4.23 -12.20
N LYS A 38 7.41 3.00 -11.86
CA LYS A 38 7.07 1.90 -12.78
C LYS A 38 5.69 1.34 -12.40
N PRO A 39 5.03 0.55 -13.26
CA PRO A 39 3.75 -0.10 -12.93
C PRO A 39 3.75 -0.76 -11.55
N PHE A 40 2.75 -0.44 -10.73
CA PHE A 40 2.69 -0.90 -9.34
C PHE A 40 2.28 -2.38 -9.28
N ARG A 41 3.22 -3.23 -8.86
CA ARG A 41 2.99 -4.64 -8.53
C ARG A 41 3.34 -4.88 -7.07
N GLY A 42 2.37 -5.32 -6.28
CA GLY A 42 2.58 -5.47 -4.84
C GLY A 42 1.31 -5.35 -4.02
N ARG A 43 1.44 -4.82 -2.80
CA ARG A 43 0.33 -4.66 -1.86
C ARG A 43 0.35 -3.30 -1.17
N LEU A 44 -0.82 -2.72 -1.03
CA LEU A 44 -1.10 -1.58 -0.16
C LEU A 44 -1.92 -2.07 1.02
N TYR A 45 -1.55 -1.71 2.24
CA TYR A 45 -2.33 -2.08 3.41
C TYR A 45 -2.07 -1.13 4.59
N VAL A 46 -3.02 -1.05 5.51
CA VAL A 46 -2.80 -0.31 6.76
C VAL A 46 -1.93 -1.12 7.71
N GLN A 47 -1.00 -0.47 8.40
CA GLN A 47 -0.12 -1.14 9.35
C GLN A 47 -0.92 -1.94 10.39
N GLY A 48 -0.62 -3.23 10.50
CA GLY A 48 -1.33 -4.18 11.38
C GLY A 48 -2.54 -4.86 10.74
N GLU A 49 -2.86 -4.54 9.49
CA GLU A 49 -4.02 -5.07 8.74
C GLU A 49 -3.60 -5.81 7.46
N ALA A 50 -2.36 -6.32 7.42
CA ALA A 50 -1.80 -6.99 6.23
C ALA A 50 -2.54 -8.28 5.84
N ASP A 51 -3.22 -8.93 6.79
CA ASP A 51 -3.98 -10.17 6.57
C ASP A 51 -5.48 -9.91 6.39
N ASN A 52 -5.92 -8.66 6.50
CA ASN A 52 -7.32 -8.28 6.36
C ASN A 52 -7.60 -7.82 4.92
N GLY A 53 -8.30 -8.65 4.16
CA GLY A 53 -8.64 -8.38 2.76
C GLY A 53 -9.47 -7.11 2.55
N HIS A 54 -10.14 -6.57 3.57
CA HIS A 54 -10.87 -5.29 3.48
C HIS A 54 -9.96 -4.06 3.64
N CYS A 55 -8.75 -4.25 4.15
CA CYS A 55 -7.77 -3.21 4.45
C CYS A 55 -6.47 -3.39 3.66
N LEU A 56 -6.55 -4.22 2.62
CA LEU A 56 -5.47 -4.58 1.72
C LEU A 56 -5.95 -4.44 0.28
N GLN A 57 -5.08 -3.92 -0.57
CA GLN A 57 -5.28 -3.86 -2.01
C GLN A 57 -4.05 -4.42 -2.72
N ALA A 58 -4.27 -5.43 -3.55
CA ALA A 58 -3.24 -5.95 -4.44
C ALA A 58 -3.11 -5.02 -5.66
N GLY A 59 -1.87 -4.79 -6.09
CA GLY A 59 -1.56 -4.11 -7.36
C GLY A 59 -1.15 -5.15 -8.40
N ASP A 60 -1.86 -5.17 -9.53
CA ASP A 60 -1.65 -6.14 -10.61
C ASP A 60 -0.70 -5.63 -11.71
N GLY A 61 -0.09 -4.46 -11.53
CA GLY A 61 0.86 -3.89 -12.48
C GLY A 61 0.21 -3.08 -13.58
N ASP A 62 -0.82 -2.29 -13.24
CA ASP A 62 -1.40 -1.31 -14.16
C ASP A 62 -0.31 -0.41 -14.74
N ALA A 63 -0.31 -0.30 -16.07
CA ALA A 63 0.74 0.36 -16.83
C ALA A 63 0.91 1.85 -16.51
N SER A 64 -0.08 2.44 -15.84
CA SER A 64 -0.11 3.85 -15.44
C SER A 64 0.95 4.17 -14.38
N GLY A 65 1.36 3.21 -13.54
CA GLY A 65 2.19 3.51 -12.37
C GLY A 65 1.44 4.32 -11.31
N HIS A 66 0.11 4.38 -11.40
CA HIS A 66 -0.77 5.08 -10.47
C HIS A 66 -1.66 4.06 -9.76
N THR A 67 -1.81 4.19 -8.45
CA THR A 67 -2.69 3.34 -7.65
C THR A 67 -3.42 4.17 -6.61
N VAL A 68 -4.72 3.90 -6.47
CA VAL A 68 -5.59 4.61 -5.53
C VAL A 68 -6.00 3.65 -4.43
N PHE A 69 -5.88 4.06 -3.17
CA PHE A 69 -6.28 3.28 -2.01
C PHE A 69 -7.42 3.99 -1.27
N ASP A 70 -8.57 3.35 -1.17
CA ASP A 70 -9.78 3.89 -0.54
C ASP A 70 -10.00 3.26 0.83
N LEU A 71 -9.99 4.09 1.88
CA LEU A 71 -10.15 3.68 3.27
C LEU A 71 -11.42 4.29 3.88
N PRO A 72 -12.38 3.48 4.34
CA PRO A 72 -13.48 3.98 5.16
C PRO A 72 -12.99 4.60 6.46
N ILE A 73 -13.54 5.75 6.83
CA ILE A 73 -13.20 6.43 8.08
C ILE A 73 -13.59 5.55 9.27
N GLY A 74 -12.64 5.29 10.16
CA GLY A 74 -12.85 4.47 11.35
C GLY A 74 -12.70 2.95 11.14
N ALA A 75 -12.28 2.52 9.94
CA ALA A 75 -11.88 1.13 9.66
C ALA A 75 -10.36 0.94 9.76
N CYS A 76 -9.88 -0.29 9.54
CA CYS A 76 -8.47 -0.64 9.33
C CYS A 76 -7.51 -0.13 10.41
N ASN A 77 -7.80 -0.41 11.69
CA ASN A 77 -7.02 0.01 12.86
C ASN A 77 -6.65 1.52 12.88
N MET A 78 -7.47 2.37 12.27
CA MET A 78 -7.26 3.81 12.21
C MET A 78 -7.49 4.44 13.58
N ARG A 79 -6.54 5.25 14.04
CA ARG A 79 -6.60 5.89 15.34
C ARG A 79 -7.37 7.20 15.27
N ARG A 80 -8.51 7.24 15.96
CA ARG A 80 -9.34 8.43 16.10
C ARG A 80 -8.93 9.25 17.33
N GLN A 81 -8.65 10.53 17.13
CA GLN A 81 -8.31 11.47 18.20
C GLN A 81 -9.20 12.72 18.13
N ARG A 82 -9.67 13.21 19.27
CA ARG A 82 -10.38 14.49 19.33
C ARG A 82 -9.37 15.61 19.43
N THR A 83 -9.46 16.60 18.53
CA THR A 83 -8.62 17.80 18.56
C THR A 83 -9.38 18.89 19.28
N MET A 84 -8.76 19.54 20.27
CA MET A 84 -9.42 20.60 21.03
C MET A 84 -9.29 21.98 20.35
N HIS A 85 -8.18 22.23 19.64
CA HIS A 85 -7.91 23.48 18.94
C HIS A 85 -7.13 23.24 17.63
N PRO A 86 -7.75 23.46 16.46
CA PRO A 86 -9.17 23.71 16.24
C PRO A 86 -10.03 22.51 16.72
N ARG A 87 -11.27 22.77 17.11
CA ARG A 87 -12.19 21.70 17.51
C ARG A 87 -12.45 20.79 16.32
N GLY A 88 -12.19 19.50 16.48
CA GLY A 88 -12.39 18.55 15.41
C GLY A 88 -12.05 17.12 15.79
N VAL A 89 -11.99 16.28 14.78
CA VAL A 89 -11.55 14.88 14.90
C VAL A 89 -10.41 14.69 13.92
N SER A 90 -9.30 14.15 14.42
CA SER A 90 -8.18 13.69 13.62
C SER A 90 -8.24 12.18 13.52
N PHE A 91 -7.92 11.66 12.34
CA PHE A 91 -7.73 10.25 12.09
C PHE A 91 -6.29 10.03 11.64
N SER A 92 -5.60 9.10 12.30
CA SER A 92 -4.21 8.75 11.98
C SER A 92 -4.09 7.26 11.69
N PHE A 93 -3.34 6.94 10.64
CA PHE A 93 -3.01 5.59 10.24
C PHE A 93 -1.68 5.61 9.48
N THR A 94 -1.09 4.43 9.30
CA THR A 94 0.14 4.27 8.53
C THR A 94 -0.16 3.36 7.35
N LEU A 95 -0.06 3.91 6.13
CA LEU A 95 -0.18 3.15 4.89
C LEU A 95 1.17 2.54 4.53
N VAL A 96 1.20 1.23 4.32
CA VAL A 96 2.40 0.50 3.90
C VAL A 96 2.28 0.18 2.41
N VAL A 97 3.29 0.60 1.65
CA VAL A 97 3.45 0.27 0.22
C VAL A 97 4.51 -0.82 0.10
N SER A 98 4.11 -2.02 -0.29
CA SER A 98 5.01 -3.16 -0.46
C SER A 98 5.12 -3.50 -1.95
N PHE A 99 6.33 -3.41 -2.52
CA PHE A 99 6.63 -3.83 -3.88
C PHE A 99 7.00 -5.34 -3.97
N HIS A 100 6.85 -6.07 -2.87
CA HIS A 100 7.16 -7.50 -2.85
C HIS A 100 5.96 -8.34 -3.30
N PRO A 101 6.20 -9.39 -4.10
CA PRO A 101 5.16 -10.36 -4.42
C PRO A 101 4.67 -11.04 -3.13
N VAL A 102 3.39 -11.44 -3.17
CA VAL A 102 2.64 -12.04 -2.06
C VAL A 102 3.33 -13.24 -1.40
N SER A 103 4.22 -13.92 -2.12
CA SER A 103 4.91 -15.14 -1.67
C SER A 103 5.96 -14.93 -0.57
N CYS A 104 6.40 -13.69 -0.27
CA CYS A 104 7.31 -13.44 0.86
C CYS A 104 6.58 -13.24 2.20
N PHE A 105 5.25 -13.09 2.20
CA PHE A 105 4.48 -12.87 3.43
C PHE A 105 3.78 -14.14 3.91
N GLU A 106 3.89 -15.22 3.15
CA GLU A 106 3.41 -16.53 3.55
C GLU A 106 4.60 -17.34 4.09
N SER A 107 4.51 -17.74 5.36
CA SER A 107 5.42 -18.63 6.09
C SER A 107 6.54 -17.98 6.90
N THR A 108 6.24 -17.71 8.18
CA THR A 108 7.02 -18.02 9.42
C THR A 108 7.13 -16.87 10.42
N MET A 109 6.16 -16.78 11.34
CA MET A 109 6.43 -16.65 12.79
C MET A 109 5.17 -16.94 13.62
N PHE A 110 4.58 -18.13 13.43
CA PHE A 110 3.73 -18.79 14.43
C PHE A 110 3.87 -20.30 14.25
N LEU A 111 5.07 -20.82 14.47
CA LEU A 111 5.35 -22.16 14.97
C LEU A 111 6.56 -22.06 15.89
#